data_AF-A0A3B1D078-F1
#
_entry.id   AF-A0A3B1D078-F1
#
_cell.length_a   1.000
_cell.length_b   1.000
_cell.length_c   1.000
_cell.angle_alpha   90.00
_cell.angle_beta   90.00
_cell.angle_gamma   90.00
#
_symmetry.space_group_name_H-M   'P 1'
#
loop_
_entity.id
_entity.type
_entity.pdbx_description
1 polymer ?
#
loop_
_entity_poly.entity_id
_entity_poly.type
_entity_poly.pdbx_seq_one_letter_code
_entity_poly.pdbx_strand_id
1 'polypeptide(L)'
;MFDQKVFIYSLVLFSSLLFGCSESTSPEEADANLIPLKIGNTWSHNFTDYDSNGVVTSTKLQISTIDRDTTFSNKRWYSYSHIPRGVWFINKDGGYWSWIKASLLHLENDTSVVVYKYPTFAGDIYGDVETPTEVISIDEEITVPAGKFKVIHYVTRYISSDNYLIDSFEKFIAPGIGVIKTMQVGKKANGDKFIVYKRELESYSLK
;
A
#
# COMPACT_ATOMS: atom_id res chain seq x y z
N MET A 1 15.45 -35.41 58.41
CA MET A 1 16.14 -36.14 57.33
C MET A 1 15.22 -36.04 56.12
N PHE A 2 15.37 -34.96 55.33
CA PHE A 2 14.49 -34.67 54.20
C PHE A 2 14.93 -35.48 52.99
N ASP A 3 13.97 -36.20 52.39
CA ASP A 3 14.22 -37.22 51.38
C ASP A 3 14.63 -36.57 50.04
N GLN A 4 15.92 -36.65 49.73
CA GLN A 4 16.60 -35.96 48.62
C GLN A 4 16.03 -36.33 47.24
N LYS A 5 15.22 -37.40 47.16
CA LYS A 5 14.59 -37.86 45.92
C LYS A 5 13.34 -37.06 45.53
N VAL A 6 12.65 -36.42 46.47
CA VAL A 6 11.42 -35.66 46.18
C VAL A 6 11.73 -34.30 45.53
N PHE A 7 12.89 -33.72 45.82
CA PHE A 7 13.28 -32.41 45.30
C PHE A 7 13.65 -32.45 43.81
N ILE A 8 14.18 -33.58 43.32
CA ILE A 8 14.58 -33.74 41.91
C ILE A 8 13.35 -33.87 41.00
N TYR A 9 12.29 -34.56 41.44
CA TYR A 9 11.06 -34.66 40.64
C TYR A 9 10.28 -33.34 40.55
N SER A 10 10.40 -32.46 41.55
CA SER A 10 9.79 -31.12 41.50
C SER A 10 10.53 -30.14 40.56
N LEU A 11 11.82 -30.36 40.29
CA LEU A 11 12.61 -29.49 39.40
C LEU A 11 12.40 -29.85 37.91
N VAL A 12 12.15 -31.14 37.61
CA VAL A 12 11.92 -31.61 36.23
C VAL A 12 10.52 -31.23 35.72
N LEU A 13 9.51 -31.15 36.59
CA LEU A 13 8.14 -30.77 36.19
C LEU A 13 7.98 -29.26 35.90
N PHE A 14 8.89 -28.41 36.39
CA PHE A 14 8.84 -26.96 36.15
C PHE A 14 9.56 -26.55 34.84
N SER A 15 10.41 -27.43 34.29
CA SER A 15 11.13 -27.18 33.04
C SER A 15 10.28 -27.34 31.79
N SER A 16 9.10 -27.97 31.87
CA SER A 16 8.21 -28.19 30.72
C SER A 16 7.22 -27.06 30.45
N LEU A 17 7.19 -26.00 31.28
CA LEU A 17 6.26 -24.88 31.13
C LEU A 17 6.86 -23.66 30.40
N LEU A 18 8.09 -23.74 29.89
CA LEU A 18 8.76 -22.62 29.20
C LEU A 18 8.85 -22.74 27.68
N PHE A 19 8.26 -23.78 27.06
CA PHE A 19 8.12 -23.87 25.61
C PHE A 19 6.68 -23.55 25.16
N GLY A 20 6.18 -22.41 25.62
CA GLY A 20 4.99 -21.76 25.10
C GLY A 20 5.37 -20.49 24.34
N CYS A 21 6.44 -20.54 23.56
CA CYS A 21 6.70 -19.49 22.58
C CYS A 21 5.63 -19.68 21.50
N SER A 22 4.51 -18.97 21.62
CA SER A 22 3.65 -18.73 20.48
C SER A 22 4.57 -18.11 19.43
N GLU A 23 4.78 -18.81 18.33
CA GLU A 23 5.21 -18.16 17.10
C GLU A 23 4.22 -17.01 16.91
N SER A 24 4.63 -15.79 17.29
CA SER A 24 4.17 -14.67 16.51
C SER A 24 4.69 -15.02 15.13
N THR A 25 3.77 -15.37 14.24
CA THR A 25 3.98 -15.30 12.82
C THR A 25 4.30 -13.84 12.53
N SER A 26 5.53 -13.43 12.85
CA SER A 26 6.21 -12.37 12.17
C SER A 26 6.06 -12.75 10.70
N PRO A 27 5.47 -11.87 9.86
CA PRO A 27 5.31 -12.19 8.46
C PRO A 27 6.68 -12.61 7.93
N GLU A 28 6.78 -13.91 7.65
CA GLU A 28 7.91 -14.59 7.04
C GLU A 28 8.48 -13.66 5.99
N GLU A 29 9.72 -13.17 6.21
CA GLU A 29 10.37 -12.03 5.54
C GLU A 29 9.67 -11.68 4.25
N ALA A 30 8.62 -10.84 4.38
CA ALA A 30 7.69 -10.66 3.28
C ALA A 30 8.51 -10.08 2.13
N ASP A 31 8.69 -10.91 1.10
CA ASP A 31 9.46 -10.60 -0.10
C ASP A 31 9.10 -9.15 -0.45
N ALA A 32 10.08 -8.23 -0.34
CA ALA A 32 9.83 -6.78 -0.09
C ALA A 32 9.04 -6.07 -1.22
N ASN A 33 8.56 -6.82 -2.19
CA ASN A 33 7.82 -6.42 -3.36
C ASN A 33 6.32 -6.26 -3.06
N LEU A 34 5.96 -5.19 -2.34
CA LEU A 34 4.56 -4.76 -2.22
C LEU A 34 3.93 -4.58 -3.61
N ILE A 35 4.65 -3.94 -4.53
CA ILE A 35 4.25 -3.78 -5.93
C ILE A 35 5.35 -4.35 -6.83
N PRO A 36 5.11 -5.40 -7.63
CA PRO A 36 6.15 -6.02 -8.44
C PRO A 36 6.59 -5.11 -9.59
N LEU A 37 7.80 -4.57 -9.51
CA LEU A 37 8.35 -3.57 -10.45
C LEU A 37 9.28 -4.21 -11.49
N LYS A 38 8.77 -5.06 -12.38
CA LYS A 38 9.57 -5.63 -13.48
C LYS A 38 9.10 -5.07 -14.81
N ILE A 39 10.03 -4.74 -15.72
CA ILE A 39 9.69 -4.29 -17.07
C ILE A 39 8.79 -5.31 -17.76
N GLY A 40 7.68 -4.82 -18.32
CA GLY A 40 6.65 -5.63 -18.97
C GLY A 40 5.56 -6.13 -18.03
N ASN A 41 5.64 -5.89 -16.72
CA ASN A 41 4.48 -6.05 -15.83
C ASN A 41 3.40 -5.05 -16.24
N THR A 42 2.15 -5.51 -16.24
CA THR A 42 1.00 -4.71 -16.67
C THR A 42 -0.20 -4.88 -15.74
N TRP A 43 -0.97 -3.81 -15.59
CA TRP A 43 -2.25 -3.79 -14.90
C TRP A 43 -3.25 -3.02 -15.74
N SER A 44 -4.47 -3.54 -15.83
CA SER A 44 -5.59 -2.90 -16.48
C SER A 44 -6.64 -2.57 -15.43
N HIS A 45 -7.02 -1.31 -15.33
CA HIS A 45 -8.01 -0.83 -14.37
C HIS A 45 -9.19 -0.20 -15.11
N ASN A 46 -10.39 -0.56 -14.67
CA ASN A 46 -11.60 0.16 -15.05
C ASN A 46 -11.74 1.41 -14.18
N PHE A 47 -11.64 2.57 -14.80
CA PHE A 47 -11.79 3.88 -14.19
C PHE A 47 -13.24 4.35 -14.38
N THR A 48 -13.94 4.63 -13.30
CA THR A 48 -15.32 5.14 -13.29
C THR A 48 -15.39 6.48 -12.59
N ASP A 49 -15.92 7.50 -13.27
CA ASP A 49 -16.22 8.81 -12.70
C ASP A 49 -17.68 8.89 -12.28
N TYR A 50 -17.95 9.62 -11.20
CA TYR A 50 -19.29 9.84 -10.66
C TYR A 50 -19.54 11.33 -10.45
N ASP A 51 -20.80 11.75 -10.60
CA ASP A 51 -21.23 13.05 -10.12
C ASP A 51 -21.46 13.03 -8.59
N SER A 52 -21.83 14.17 -8.01
CA SER A 52 -22.09 14.28 -6.58
C SER A 52 -23.36 13.53 -6.12
N ASN A 53 -24.19 13.06 -7.03
CA ASN A 53 -25.36 12.21 -6.73
C ASN A 53 -25.03 10.71 -6.85
N GLY A 54 -23.77 10.36 -7.15
CA GLY A 54 -23.33 8.99 -7.34
C GLY A 54 -23.73 8.39 -8.69
N VAL A 55 -24.13 9.22 -9.65
CA VAL A 55 -24.44 8.79 -11.02
C VAL A 55 -23.13 8.67 -11.80
N VAL A 56 -22.94 7.54 -12.48
CA VAL A 56 -21.77 7.34 -13.35
C VAL A 56 -21.82 8.33 -14.51
N THR A 57 -20.75 9.10 -14.67
CA THR A 57 -20.61 10.09 -15.74
C THR A 57 -19.65 9.63 -16.84
N SER A 58 -18.71 8.75 -16.50
CA SER A 58 -17.69 8.27 -17.44
C SER A 58 -17.17 6.90 -17.01
N THR A 59 -16.76 6.09 -17.99
CA THR A 59 -16.00 4.86 -17.75
C THR A 59 -14.92 4.72 -18.82
N LYS A 60 -13.69 4.39 -18.41
CA LYS A 60 -12.56 4.15 -19.31
C LYS A 60 -11.63 3.07 -18.78
N LEU A 61 -11.02 2.32 -19.69
CA LEU A 61 -9.96 1.39 -19.35
C LEU A 61 -8.62 2.13 -19.28
N GLN A 62 -7.89 1.99 -18.18
CA GLN A 62 -6.53 2.52 -18.02
C GLN A 62 -5.54 1.35 -17.93
N ILE A 63 -4.54 1.35 -18.81
CA ILE A 63 -3.46 0.34 -18.78
C ILE A 63 -2.19 0.98 -18.23
N SER A 64 -1.63 0.35 -17.22
CA SER A 64 -0.37 0.73 -16.59
C SER A 64 0.67 -0.34 -16.91
N THR A 65 1.81 0.05 -17.47
CA THR A 65 2.91 -0.88 -17.81
C THR A 65 4.20 -0.35 -17.25
N ILE A 66 5.00 -1.18 -16.58
CA ILE A 66 6.40 -0.83 -16.31
C ILE A 66 7.16 -0.92 -17.62
N ASP A 67 7.57 0.21 -18.18
CA ASP A 67 8.17 0.27 -19.51
C ASP A 67 9.64 0.69 -19.50
N ARG A 68 10.11 1.21 -18.38
CA ARG A 68 11.45 1.78 -18.23
C ARG A 68 12.02 1.47 -16.86
N ASP A 69 13.34 1.39 -16.81
CA ASP A 69 14.12 1.45 -15.59
C ASP A 69 15.27 2.46 -15.71
N THR A 70 15.90 2.76 -14.58
CA THR A 70 17.11 3.57 -14.47
C THR A 70 17.84 3.20 -13.18
N THR A 71 19.05 3.71 -13.00
CA THR A 71 19.80 3.56 -11.74
C THR A 71 20.08 4.92 -11.13
N PHE A 72 19.69 5.11 -9.86
CA PHE A 72 20.03 6.28 -9.06
C PHE A 72 20.65 5.79 -7.75
N SER A 73 21.82 6.33 -7.37
CA SER A 73 22.53 5.96 -6.15
C SER A 73 22.67 4.44 -5.96
N ASN A 74 23.07 3.74 -7.02
CA ASN A 74 23.22 2.27 -7.08
C ASN A 74 21.95 1.46 -6.80
N LYS A 75 20.77 2.08 -6.84
CA LYS A 75 19.48 1.40 -6.75
C LYS A 75 18.76 1.48 -8.09
N ARG A 76 18.11 0.38 -8.50
CA ARG A 76 17.31 0.34 -9.73
C ARG A 76 15.91 0.86 -9.46
N TRP A 77 15.47 1.81 -10.27
CA TRP A 77 14.14 2.42 -10.21
C TRP A 77 13.39 2.17 -11.50
N TYR A 78 12.07 2.17 -11.42
CA TYR A 78 11.17 1.80 -12.52
C TYR A 78 10.15 2.90 -12.80
N SER A 79 9.66 3.00 -14.02
CA SER A 79 8.64 3.98 -14.39
C SER A 79 7.49 3.31 -15.15
N TYR A 80 6.29 3.86 -14.98
CA TYR A 80 5.12 3.43 -15.74
C TYR A 80 5.02 4.21 -17.06
N SER A 81 4.45 3.59 -18.08
CA SER A 81 4.25 4.16 -19.41
C SER A 81 3.36 5.41 -19.43
N HIS A 82 2.36 5.47 -18.57
CA HIS A 82 1.38 6.57 -18.52
C HIS A 82 1.78 7.70 -17.56
N ILE A 83 2.87 7.56 -16.82
CA ILE A 83 3.30 8.54 -15.82
C ILE A 83 4.29 9.53 -16.47
N PRO A 84 4.25 10.83 -16.10
CA PRO A 84 5.18 11.83 -16.62
C PRO A 84 6.64 11.41 -16.50
N ARG A 85 7.46 11.86 -17.46
CA ARG A 85 8.92 11.68 -17.39
C ARG A 85 9.46 12.29 -16.11
N GLY A 86 10.30 11.54 -15.39
CA GLY A 86 10.93 12.01 -14.16
C GLY A 86 10.30 11.49 -12.87
N VAL A 87 9.23 10.70 -12.94
CA VAL A 87 8.69 9.94 -11.80
C VAL A 87 9.15 8.49 -11.88
N TRP A 88 9.72 8.02 -10.79
CA TRP A 88 10.35 6.71 -10.69
C TRP A 88 9.94 6.03 -9.39
N PHE A 89 9.89 4.71 -9.37
CA PHE A 89 9.41 3.90 -8.25
C PHE A 89 10.39 2.79 -7.87
N ILE A 90 10.39 2.41 -6.60
CA ILE A 90 11.21 1.31 -6.07
C ILE A 90 10.53 0.66 -4.86
N ASN A 91 10.68 -0.65 -4.70
CA ASN A 91 10.52 -1.30 -3.40
C ASN A 91 11.86 -1.26 -2.66
N LYS A 92 11.89 -0.66 -1.47
CA LYS A 92 13.07 -0.64 -0.60
C LYS A 92 12.60 -0.69 0.86
N ASP A 93 13.54 -0.72 1.80
CA ASP A 93 13.22 -0.69 3.23
C ASP A 93 12.17 0.38 3.56
N GLY A 94 11.13 -0.02 4.29
CA GLY A 94 10.00 0.83 4.63
C GLY A 94 8.89 0.90 3.59
N GLY A 95 9.04 0.30 2.40
CA GLY A 95 7.92 -0.04 1.51
C GLY A 95 8.09 0.34 0.04
N TYR A 96 7.01 0.86 -0.55
CA TYR A 96 6.97 1.31 -1.94
C TYR A 96 7.16 2.83 -2.00
N TRP A 97 8.21 3.27 -2.69
CA TRP A 97 8.63 4.66 -2.73
C TRP A 97 8.52 5.21 -4.14
N SER A 98 8.32 6.53 -4.23
CA SER A 98 8.44 7.27 -5.48
C SER A 98 9.50 8.36 -5.36
N TRP A 99 10.27 8.57 -6.42
CA TRP A 99 11.18 9.68 -6.58
C TRP A 99 10.70 10.58 -7.72
N ILE A 100 10.63 11.88 -7.45
CA ILE A 100 10.19 12.88 -8.42
C ILE A 100 11.37 13.81 -8.70
N LYS A 101 11.83 13.84 -9.94
CA LYS A 101 12.89 14.76 -10.37
C LYS A 101 12.37 16.21 -10.35
N ALA A 102 12.58 16.92 -9.25
CA ALA A 102 12.29 18.34 -9.14
C ALA A 102 13.37 19.15 -9.89
N SER A 103 13.05 19.61 -11.10
CA SER A 103 13.90 20.48 -11.94
C SER A 103 15.18 19.84 -12.52
N LEU A 104 15.59 20.33 -13.69
CA LEU A 104 16.83 19.96 -14.38
C LEU A 104 18.08 20.59 -13.75
N LEU A 105 17.92 21.45 -12.74
CA LEU A 105 18.98 22.38 -12.32
C LEU A 105 19.66 22.04 -10.98
N HIS A 106 19.07 21.24 -10.08
CA HIS A 106 19.70 20.87 -8.80
C HIS A 106 19.52 19.38 -8.51
N LEU A 107 20.64 18.66 -8.46
CA LEU A 107 20.72 17.19 -8.50
C LEU A 107 20.95 16.53 -7.12
N GLU A 108 20.94 17.26 -6.00
CA GLU A 108 21.67 16.77 -4.82
C GLU A 108 20.85 16.22 -3.64
N ASN A 109 19.52 16.41 -3.59
CA ASN A 109 18.72 15.86 -2.48
C ASN A 109 17.81 14.71 -2.94
N ASP A 110 17.80 13.62 -2.18
CA ASP A 110 16.83 12.53 -2.34
C ASP A 110 15.42 13.09 -2.08
N THR A 111 14.66 13.32 -3.15
CA THR A 111 13.26 13.78 -3.10
C THR A 111 12.28 12.60 -3.01
N SER A 112 12.75 11.41 -2.65
CA SER A 112 11.87 10.25 -2.57
C SER A 112 10.92 10.35 -1.38
N VAL A 113 9.69 9.93 -1.64
CA VAL A 113 8.60 9.87 -0.66
C VAL A 113 8.06 8.45 -0.60
N VAL A 114 7.66 8.03 0.61
CA VAL A 114 6.94 6.78 0.81
C VAL A 114 5.56 6.94 0.22
N VAL A 115 5.21 6.09 -0.75
CA VAL A 115 3.85 6.01 -1.29
C VAL A 115 3.04 5.05 -0.44
N TYR A 116 3.57 3.85 -0.18
CA TYR A 116 2.96 2.83 0.67
C TYR A 116 3.97 2.28 1.67
N LYS A 117 3.70 2.46 2.96
CA LYS A 117 4.53 1.89 4.02
C LYS A 117 4.37 0.37 4.05
N TYR A 118 5.48 -0.38 4.03
CA TYR A 118 5.47 -1.85 4.12
C TYR A 118 6.81 -2.41 4.64
N PRO A 119 6.82 -3.41 5.56
CA PRO A 119 5.67 -3.95 6.27
C PRO A 119 4.96 -2.89 7.13
N THR A 120 3.71 -3.14 7.49
CA THR A 120 2.86 -2.17 8.21
C THR A 120 1.84 -2.88 9.09
N PHE A 121 1.22 -2.13 9.99
CA PHE A 121 0.19 -2.59 10.92
C PHE A 121 -1.05 -1.72 10.81
N ALA A 122 -2.23 -2.28 11.08
CA ALA A 122 -3.44 -1.48 11.21
C ALA A 122 -3.25 -0.39 12.30
N GLY A 123 -3.65 0.84 12.01
CA GLY A 123 -3.43 2.03 12.83
C GLY A 123 -2.10 2.74 12.58
N ASP A 124 -1.20 2.22 11.74
CA ASP A 124 -0.01 2.96 11.31
C ASP A 124 -0.42 4.26 10.60
N ILE A 125 0.23 5.38 10.97
CA ILE A 125 0.07 6.67 10.31
C ILE A 125 1.43 7.15 9.80
N TYR A 126 1.49 7.61 8.55
CA TYR A 126 2.68 8.17 7.92
C TYR A 126 2.31 9.25 6.88
N GLY A 127 3.32 9.94 6.35
CA GLY A 127 3.12 11.04 5.41
C GLY A 127 3.15 12.41 6.09
N ASP A 128 2.67 13.42 5.39
CA ASP A 128 2.67 14.80 5.86
C ASP A 128 1.50 15.08 6.82
N VAL A 129 1.65 16.07 7.71
CA VAL A 129 0.61 16.47 8.68
C VAL A 129 -0.67 16.93 7.99
N GLU A 130 -0.58 17.56 6.81
CA GLU A 130 -1.75 18.03 6.05
C GLU A 130 -2.43 16.91 5.27
N THR A 131 -1.69 15.85 4.96
CA THR A 131 -2.16 14.70 4.17
C THR A 131 -1.72 13.34 4.75
N PRO A 132 -2.07 13.04 6.02
CA PRO A 132 -1.64 11.81 6.65
C PRO A 132 -2.31 10.61 5.98
N THR A 133 -1.54 9.55 5.82
CA THR A 133 -2.02 8.24 5.36
C THR A 133 -2.07 7.28 6.53
N GLU A 134 -3.26 6.76 6.79
CA GLU A 134 -3.52 5.75 7.81
C GLU A 134 -3.69 4.38 7.16
N VAL A 135 -3.18 3.33 7.81
CA VAL A 135 -3.46 1.94 7.46
C VAL A 135 -4.68 1.47 8.24
N ILE A 136 -5.80 1.24 7.54
CA ILE A 136 -7.07 0.84 8.15
C ILE A 136 -7.10 -0.66 8.42
N SER A 137 -6.63 -1.46 7.47
CA SER A 137 -6.57 -2.92 7.57
C SER A 137 -5.35 -3.45 6.80
N ILE A 138 -4.85 -4.62 7.20
CA ILE A 138 -3.77 -5.35 6.53
C ILE A 138 -4.25 -6.66 5.89
N ASP A 139 -5.52 -7.01 6.04
CA ASP A 139 -6.09 -8.32 5.70
C ASP A 139 -7.55 -8.28 5.19
N GLU A 140 -8.02 -7.11 4.75
CA GLU A 140 -9.36 -6.95 4.17
C GLU A 140 -9.51 -7.80 2.90
N GLU A 141 -10.63 -8.50 2.74
CA GLU A 141 -10.96 -9.19 1.48
C GLU A 141 -11.85 -8.30 0.62
N ILE A 142 -11.40 -8.00 -0.61
CA ILE A 142 -12.21 -7.27 -1.59
C ILE A 142 -12.40 -8.08 -2.87
N THR A 143 -13.54 -7.87 -3.53
CA THR A 143 -13.85 -8.46 -4.84
C THR A 143 -13.89 -7.35 -5.90
N VAL A 144 -13.14 -7.55 -6.98
CA VAL A 144 -13.11 -6.70 -8.19
C VAL A 144 -13.23 -7.61 -9.43
N PRO A 145 -13.36 -7.09 -10.66
CA PRO A 145 -13.50 -7.95 -11.84
C PRO A 145 -12.36 -8.95 -12.03
N ALA A 146 -11.12 -8.59 -11.66
CA ALA A 146 -9.96 -9.50 -11.71
C ALA A 146 -10.00 -10.66 -10.69
N GLY A 147 -10.94 -10.64 -9.73
CA GLY A 147 -11.10 -11.69 -8.72
C GLY A 147 -11.19 -11.17 -7.29
N LYS A 148 -10.88 -12.06 -6.34
CA LYS A 148 -10.87 -11.78 -4.91
C LYS A 148 -9.44 -11.66 -4.39
N PHE A 149 -9.20 -10.65 -3.56
CA PHE A 149 -7.86 -10.36 -3.04
C PHE A 149 -7.92 -10.01 -1.55
N LYS A 150 -6.92 -10.49 -0.79
CA LYS A 150 -6.60 -9.92 0.52
C LYS A 150 -5.72 -8.68 0.30
N VAL A 151 -6.09 -7.57 0.91
CA VAL A 151 -5.49 -6.26 0.65
C VAL A 151 -5.14 -5.53 1.94
N ILE A 152 -4.17 -4.65 1.83
CA ILE A 152 -3.88 -3.59 2.78
C ILE A 152 -4.67 -2.36 2.34
N HIS A 153 -5.49 -1.80 3.22
CA HIS A 153 -6.32 -0.62 2.97
C HIS A 153 -5.66 0.61 3.57
N TYR A 154 -5.18 1.50 2.70
CA TYR A 154 -4.61 2.79 3.04
C TYR A 154 -5.61 3.91 2.77
N VAL A 155 -5.71 4.87 3.69
CA VAL A 155 -6.56 6.06 3.55
C VAL A 155 -5.72 7.31 3.79
N THR A 156 -5.49 8.08 2.73
CA THR A 156 -4.89 9.42 2.82
C THR A 156 -6.00 10.43 3.00
N ARG A 157 -6.01 11.17 4.12
CA ARG A 157 -7.03 12.19 4.39
C ARG A 157 -6.49 13.57 4.10
N TYR A 158 -7.31 14.43 3.49
CA TYR A 158 -6.97 15.83 3.28
C TYR A 158 -7.53 16.67 4.41
N ILE A 159 -6.65 17.27 5.21
CA ILE A 159 -7.04 18.16 6.31
C ILE A 159 -7.22 19.58 5.74
N SER A 160 -8.23 19.77 4.90
CA SER A 160 -8.63 21.08 4.40
C SER A 160 -10.13 21.29 4.60
N SER A 161 -10.49 22.41 5.24
CA SER A 161 -11.89 22.78 5.44
C SER A 161 -12.59 23.13 4.11
N ASP A 162 -11.83 23.66 3.14
CA ASP A 162 -12.41 24.37 2.00
C ASP A 162 -12.46 23.53 0.71
N ASN A 163 -11.81 22.37 0.70
CA ASN A 163 -11.80 21.49 -0.48
C ASN A 163 -12.93 20.45 -0.42
N TYR A 164 -14.06 20.76 -1.08
CA TYR A 164 -15.21 19.85 -1.18
C TYR A 164 -14.97 18.67 -2.13
N LEU A 165 -14.01 18.77 -3.06
CA LEU A 165 -13.76 17.73 -4.05
C LEU A 165 -12.85 16.61 -3.52
N ILE A 166 -12.12 16.84 -2.43
CA ILE A 166 -11.14 15.90 -1.89
C ILE A 166 -11.26 15.87 -0.36
N ASP A 167 -11.95 14.84 0.14
CA ASP A 167 -11.94 14.45 1.55
C ASP A 167 -10.83 13.43 1.80
N SER A 168 -10.74 12.41 0.96
CA SER A 168 -9.75 11.34 1.10
C SER A 168 -9.46 10.60 -0.20
N PHE A 169 -8.31 9.93 -0.23
CA PHE A 169 -7.98 8.91 -1.21
C PHE A 169 -7.80 7.57 -0.51
N GLU A 170 -8.53 6.58 -0.99
CA GLU A 170 -8.42 5.21 -0.50
C GLU A 170 -7.67 4.35 -1.52
N LYS A 171 -6.75 3.52 -1.05
CA LYS A 171 -5.93 2.63 -1.87
C LYS A 171 -5.94 1.24 -1.25
N PHE A 172 -6.27 0.24 -2.05
CA PHE A 172 -6.32 -1.17 -1.65
C PHE A 172 -5.21 -1.90 -2.39
N ILE A 173 -4.21 -2.37 -1.66
CA ILE A 173 -2.98 -2.92 -2.22
C ILE A 173 -2.85 -4.38 -1.82
N ALA A 174 -2.71 -5.29 -2.79
CA ALA A 174 -2.37 -6.68 -2.51
C ALA A 174 -0.85 -6.87 -2.66
N PRO A 175 -0.11 -7.26 -1.60
CA PRO A 175 1.31 -7.58 -1.71
C PRO A 175 1.60 -8.60 -2.82
N GLY A 176 2.67 -8.38 -3.58
CA GLY A 176 3.04 -9.20 -4.73
C GLY A 176 2.21 -8.98 -6.00
N ILE A 177 1.12 -8.21 -5.94
CA ILE A 177 0.29 -7.87 -7.11
C ILE A 177 0.30 -6.37 -7.38
N GLY A 178 0.12 -5.54 -6.35
CA GLY A 178 0.05 -4.09 -6.46
C GLY A 178 -1.36 -3.54 -6.22
N VAL A 179 -1.70 -2.46 -6.93
CA VAL A 179 -2.94 -1.71 -6.70
C VAL A 179 -4.16 -2.48 -7.22
N ILE A 180 -5.04 -2.92 -6.32
CA ILE A 180 -6.27 -3.63 -6.66
C ILE A 180 -7.43 -2.66 -6.88
N LYS A 181 -7.55 -1.67 -6.00
CA LYS A 181 -8.62 -0.66 -6.07
C LYS A 181 -8.13 0.69 -5.58
N THR A 182 -8.66 1.77 -6.14
CA THR A 182 -8.50 3.11 -5.58
C THR A 182 -9.78 3.91 -5.65
N MET A 183 -10.03 4.76 -4.66
CA MET A 183 -11.16 5.69 -4.66
C MET A 183 -10.68 7.09 -4.31
N GLN A 184 -11.31 8.10 -4.90
CA GLN A 184 -11.31 9.46 -4.37
C GLN A 184 -12.69 9.71 -3.77
N VAL A 185 -12.72 10.18 -2.54
CA VAL A 185 -13.93 10.56 -1.82
C VAL A 185 -13.96 12.08 -1.70
N GLY A 186 -15.08 12.67 -2.10
CA GLY A 186 -15.40 14.08 -1.93
C GLY A 186 -16.41 14.28 -0.80
N LYS A 187 -16.69 15.53 -0.45
CA LYS A 187 -17.67 15.93 0.55
C LYS A 187 -18.58 17.05 0.03
N LYS A 188 -19.88 16.96 0.27
CA LYS A 188 -20.85 18.01 -0.06
C LYS A 188 -20.81 19.13 0.99
N ALA A 189 -21.46 20.25 0.69
CA ALA A 189 -21.59 21.38 1.63
C ALA A 189 -22.25 20.99 2.96
N ASN A 190 -23.11 19.97 2.97
CA ASN A 190 -23.75 19.43 4.17
C ASN A 190 -22.89 18.39 4.91
N GLY A 191 -21.68 18.10 4.44
CA GLY A 191 -20.78 17.10 5.02
C GLY A 191 -20.93 15.68 4.47
N ASP A 192 -21.96 15.40 3.67
CA ASP A 192 -22.16 14.06 3.10
C ASP A 192 -21.02 13.70 2.14
N LYS A 193 -20.50 12.48 2.28
CA LYS A 193 -19.43 11.97 1.41
C LYS A 193 -19.99 11.37 0.14
N PHE A 194 -19.24 11.49 -0.96
CA PHE A 194 -19.56 10.83 -2.22
C PHE A 194 -18.27 10.38 -2.91
N ILE A 195 -18.35 9.32 -3.72
CA ILE A 195 -17.22 8.87 -4.54
C ILE A 195 -17.10 9.82 -5.73
N VAL A 196 -15.92 10.39 -5.94
CA VAL A 196 -15.63 11.22 -7.13
C VAL A 196 -15.22 10.32 -8.29
N TYR A 197 -14.27 9.41 -8.04
CA TYR A 197 -13.92 8.36 -8.98
C TYR A 197 -13.51 7.08 -8.26
N LYS A 198 -13.60 5.98 -8.98
CA LYS A 198 -13.14 4.65 -8.56
C LYS A 198 -12.32 4.01 -9.68
N ARG A 199 -11.25 3.30 -9.30
CA ARG A 199 -10.51 2.39 -10.18
C ARG A 199 -10.53 1.00 -9.60
N GLU A 200 -10.87 0.01 -10.40
CA GLU A 200 -10.90 -1.40 -10.01
C GLU A 200 -10.08 -2.23 -10.99
N LEU A 201 -9.29 -3.16 -10.48
CA LEU A 201 -8.45 -4.03 -11.29
C LEU A 201 -9.34 -4.95 -12.13
N GLU A 202 -9.17 -4.85 -13.45
CA GLU A 202 -9.84 -5.68 -14.45
C GLU A 202 -9.00 -6.92 -14.78
N SER A 203 -7.69 -6.72 -14.98
CA SER A 203 -6.74 -7.80 -15.26
C SER A 203 -5.32 -7.33 -14.99
N TYR A 204 -4.38 -8.27 -14.89
CA TYR A 204 -2.97 -7.99 -14.73
C TYR A 204 -2.10 -9.11 -15.32
N SER A 205 -0.84 -8.80 -15.61
CA SER A 205 0.16 -9.76 -16.08
C SER A 205 1.51 -9.42 -15.47
N LEU A 206 2.07 -10.35 -14.70
CA LEU A 206 3.36 -10.24 -14.02
C LEU A 206 4.36 -11.20 -14.67
N LYS A 207 5.61 -10.77 -14.82
CA LYS A 207 6.68 -11.51 -15.49
C LYS A 207 7.75 -12.01 -14.54
#